data_AF-A0A1M4VDJ6-F1
#
_entry.id   AF-A0A1M4VDJ6-F1
#
_cell.length_a   1.000
_cell.length_b   1.000
_cell.length_c   1.000
_cell.angle_alpha   90.00
_cell.angle_beta   90.00
_cell.angle_gamma   90.00
#
_symmetry.space_group_name_H-M   'P 1'
#
loop_
_entity.id
_entity.type
_entity.pdbx_description
1 polymer ?
#
loop_
_entity_poly.entity_id
_entity_poly.type
_entity_poly.pdbx_seq_one_letter_code
_entity_poly.pdbx_strand_id
1 'polypeptide(L)' 'MILRMNKTLCGTTALALCITATLAGASSHREAPAITETPKIDGTDFYMFRSYEPGRDGFVTMIANYQPI' A
#
# COMPACT_ATOMS: atom_id res chain seq x y z
N MET A 1 41.58 3.90 -17.03
CA MET A 1 40.81 4.77 -17.95
C MET A 1 39.80 5.53 -17.11
N ILE A 2 40.05 6.81 -16.81
CA ILE A 2 39.17 7.63 -15.96
C ILE A 2 38.13 8.29 -16.87
N LEU A 3 36.86 7.97 -16.68
CA LEU A 3 35.77 8.55 -17.46
C LEU A 3 35.65 10.04 -17.12
N ARG A 4 35.98 10.93 -18.06
CA ARG A 4 35.76 12.37 -17.89
C ARG A 4 34.28 12.67 -18.11
N MET A 5 33.58 13.01 -17.02
CA MET A 5 32.16 13.35 -17.08
C MET A 5 31.96 14.72 -17.73
N ASN A 6 31.27 14.77 -18.88
CA ASN A 6 30.95 16.00 -19.57
C ASN A 6 29.85 16.74 -18.79
N LYS A 7 30.13 17.97 -18.32
CA LYS A 7 29.21 18.76 -17.48
C LYS A 7 27.86 18.99 -18.16
N THR A 8 27.85 19.14 -19.48
CA THR A 8 26.64 19.30 -20.28
C THR A 8 25.78 18.04 -20.28
N LEU A 9 26.42 16.87 -20.42
CA LEU A 9 25.74 15.57 -20.39
C LEU A 9 25.09 15.31 -19.02
N CYS A 10 25.84 15.60 -17.95
CA CYS A 10 25.37 15.45 -16.57
C CYS A 10 24.16 16.36 -16.25
N GLY A 11 24.16 17.60 -16.78
CA GLY A 11 23.04 18.53 -16.61
C GLY A 11 21.77 18.07 -17.32
N THR A 12 21.90 17.57 -18.55
CA THR A 12 20.73 17.07 -19.32
C THR A 12 20.08 15.85 -18.69
N THR A 13 20.86 14.93 -18.12
CA THR A 13 20.33 13.74 -17.43
C THR A 13 19.61 14.10 -16.14
N ALA A 14 20.13 15.08 -15.37
CA ALA A 14 19.48 15.54 -14.15
C ALA A 14 18.13 16.19 -14.43
N LEU A 15 18.04 17.03 -15.47
CA LEU A 15 16.79 17.67 -15.87
C LEU A 15 15.75 16.65 -16.34
N ALA A 16 16.15 15.66 -17.15
CA ALA A 16 15.27 14.60 -17.61
C ALA A 16 14.66 13.80 -16.44
N LEU A 17 15.48 13.47 -15.42
CA LEU A 17 15.01 12.74 -14.24
C LEU A 17 13.98 13.55 -13.44
N CYS A 18 14.20 14.86 -13.26
CA CYS A 18 13.26 15.75 -12.57
C CYS A 18 11.91 15.84 -13.29
N ILE A 19 11.91 15.89 -14.62
CA ILE A 19 10.65 15.95 -15.41
C ILE A 19 9.86 14.64 -15.26
N THR A 20 10.53 13.49 -15.20
CA THR A 20 9.85 12.19 -15.05
C THR A 20 9.36 11.92 -13.62
N ALA A 21 9.94 12.58 -12.61
CA ALA A 21 9.55 12.37 -11.22
C ALA A 21 8.10 12.80 -10.91
N THR A 22 7.53 13.73 -11.69
CA THR A 22 6.14 14.18 -11.53
C THR A 22 5.12 13.25 -12.19
N LEU A 23 5.57 12.27 -12.99
CA LEU A 23 4.71 11.26 -13.61
C LEU A 23 4.41 10.08 -12.67
N ALA A 24 5.01 10.04 -11.47
CA ALA A 24 4.68 9.07 -10.45
C ALA A 24 3.31 9.41 -9.83
N GLY A 25 2.27 8.68 -10.23
CA GLY A 25 0.96 8.77 -9.60
C GLY A 25 1.04 8.33 -8.14
N ALA A 26 0.61 9.19 -7.22
CA ALA A 26 0.47 8.82 -5.82
C ALA A 26 -0.70 7.83 -5.71
N SER A 27 -0.42 6.53 -5.62
CA SER A 27 -1.45 5.54 -5.32
C SER A 27 -1.90 5.71 -3.88
N SER A 28 -3.17 6.02 -3.68
CA SER A 28 -3.77 6.04 -2.35
C SER A 28 -4.38 4.68 -2.02
N HIS A 29 -4.36 4.30 -0.73
CA HIS A 29 -5.09 3.14 -0.22
C HIS A 29 -6.62 3.24 -0.45
N ARG A 30 -7.10 4.45 -0.77
CA ARG A 30 -8.50 4.78 -1.09
C ARG A 30 -8.91 4.46 -2.54
N GLU A 31 -7.94 4.24 -3.41
CA GLU A 31 -8.14 3.96 -4.84
C GLU A 31 -8.19 2.46 -5.14
N ALA A 32 -8.01 1.61 -4.12
CA ALA A 32 -8.16 0.17 -4.29
C ALA A 32 -9.62 -0.18 -4.63
N PRO A 33 -9.85 -1.01 -5.67
CA PRO A 33 -11.17 -1.56 -5.97
C PRO A 33 -11.79 -2.21 -4.73
N ALA A 34 -13.09 -2.00 -4.51
CA ALA A 34 -13.86 -2.45 -3.33
C ALA A 34 -13.66 -1.67 -2.02
N ILE A 35 -12.95 -0.52 -2.01
CA ILE A 35 -12.93 0.40 -0.85
C ILE A 35 -13.95 1.53 -0.98
N THR A 36 -14.20 2.05 -2.19
CA THR A 36 -14.94 3.31 -2.39
C THR A 36 -16.23 3.22 -3.22
N GLU A 37 -16.42 2.22 -4.08
CA GLU A 37 -17.37 2.33 -5.21
C GLU A 37 -18.65 1.47 -5.16
N THR A 38 -18.91 0.68 -4.12
CA THR A 38 -20.12 -0.17 -3.98
C THR A 38 -20.52 -0.29 -2.51
N PRO A 39 -21.82 -0.48 -2.15
CA PRO A 39 -22.40 0.02 -0.90
C PRO A 39 -21.45 -0.20 0.27
N LYS A 40 -21.00 0.90 0.89
CA LYS A 40 -19.84 0.83 1.77
C LYS A 40 -20.25 0.00 2.97
N ILE A 41 -19.69 -1.21 3.07
CA ILE A 41 -19.78 -1.98 4.29
C ILE A 41 -18.54 -1.55 5.05
N ASP A 42 -18.72 -0.73 6.08
CA ASP A 42 -17.60 -0.24 6.87
C ASP A 42 -17.15 -1.32 7.85
N GLY A 43 -15.92 -1.79 7.67
CA GLY A 43 -15.29 -2.77 8.57
C GLY A 43 -14.67 -2.02 9.75
N THR A 44 -15.44 -1.83 10.83
CA THR A 44 -15.02 -0.95 11.93
C THR A 44 -13.90 -1.57 12.78
N ASP A 45 -14.00 -2.87 13.03
CA ASP A 45 -13.08 -3.58 13.93
C ASP A 45 -12.81 -5.01 13.46
N PHE A 46 -11.60 -5.48 13.76
CA PHE A 46 -11.16 -6.83 13.50
C PHE A 46 -10.36 -7.38 14.68
N TYR A 47 -10.78 -8.54 15.21
CA TYR A 47 -10.20 -9.18 16.38
C TYR A 47 -9.71 -10.59 16.05
N MET A 48 -8.61 -11.00 16.67
CA MET A 48 -8.02 -12.32 16.54
C MET A 48 -7.67 -12.90 17.90
N PHE A 49 -8.14 -14.11 18.18
CA PHE A 49 -7.93 -14.80 19.45
C PHE A 49 -7.32 -16.17 19.22
N ARG A 50 -6.19 -16.45 19.89
CA ARG A 50 -5.65 -17.81 19.97
C ARG A 50 -6.55 -18.67 20.85
N SER A 51 -6.75 -19.93 20.48
CA SER A 51 -7.39 -20.89 21.36
C SER A 51 -6.42 -21.32 22.46
N TYR A 52 -6.92 -21.38 23.70
CA TYR A 52 -6.22 -21.92 24.88
C TYR A 52 -6.88 -23.20 25.41
N GLU A 53 -7.89 -23.71 24.69
CA GLU A 53 -8.55 -24.96 25.04
C GLU A 53 -7.59 -26.13 24.74
N PRO A 54 -7.39 -27.08 25.69
CA PRO A 54 -6.50 -28.22 25.46
C PRO A 54 -6.85 -28.99 24.19
N GLY A 55 -5.86 -29.24 23.34
CA GLY A 55 -6.05 -29.95 22.06
C GLY A 55 -6.51 -29.06 20.90
N ARG A 56 -6.59 -27.73 21.10
CA ARG A 56 -6.94 -26.75 20.06
C ARG A 56 -5.87 -25.68 19.82
N ASP A 57 -4.62 -25.95 20.19
CA ASP A 57 -3.51 -24.99 20.12
C ASP A 57 -3.21 -24.46 18.70
N GLY A 58 -3.69 -25.16 17.66
CA GLY A 58 -3.56 -24.77 16.26
C GLY A 58 -4.66 -23.84 15.73
N PHE A 59 -5.63 -23.43 16.55
CA PHE A 59 -6.77 -22.62 16.10
C PHE A 59 -6.64 -21.15 16.49
N VAL A 60 -7.06 -20.29 15.55
CA VAL A 60 -7.26 -18.85 15.77
C VAL A 60 -8.70 -18.51 15.39
N THR A 61 -9.43 -17.88 16.30
CA THR A 61 -10.77 -17.35 16.05
C THR A 61 -10.65 -15.91 15.56
N MET A 62 -11.28 -15.62 14.43
CA MET A 62 -11.33 -14.28 13.83
C MET A 62 -12.75 -13.73 13.94
N ILE A 63 -12.88 -12.47 14.33
CA ILE A 63 -14.16 -11.75 14.46
C ILE A 63 -14.03 -10.41 13.74
N ALA A 64 -15.05 -10.03 12.96
CA ALA A 64 -15.09 -8.77 12.23
C ALA A 64 -16.45 -8.09 12.44
N ASN A 65 -16.42 -6.77 12.65
CA ASN A 65 -17.62 -5.93 12.72
C ASN A 65 -17.83 -5.23 11.37
N TYR A 66 -19.07 -5.29 10.88
CA TYR A 66 -19.46 -4.65 9.62
C TYR A 66 -20.71 -3.81 9.84
N GLN A 67 -20.61 -2.50 9.59
CA GLN A 67 -21.74 -1.58 9.67
C GLN A 67 -22.24 -1.23 8.27
N PRO A 68 -23.56 -1.36 8.01
CA PRO A 68 -24.20 -0.70 6.90
C PRO A 68 -24.15 0.82 7.13
N ILE A 69 -23.82 1.58 6.08
CA ILE A 69 -23.87 3.05 6.05
C ILE A 69 -24.95 3.58 5.12
#